data_AF-A0A915K8P9-F1
#
_entry.id   AF-A0A915K8P9-F1
#
_cell.length_a   1.000
_cell.length_b   1.000
_cell.length_c   1.000
_cell.angle_alpha   90.00
_cell.angle_beta   90.00
_cell.angle_gamma   90.00
#
_symmetry.space_group_name_H-M   'P 1'
#
loop_
_entity.id
_entity.type
_entity.pdbx_description
1 polymer ?
#
loop_
_entity_poly.entity_id
_entity_poly.type
_entity_poly.pdbx_seq_one_letter_code
_entity_poly.pdbx_strand_id
1 'polypeptide(L)'
;MLPLEVTVLRALRNIGAKYYPGYESCGQNDKFNYVVMGLVGKNIDSLRKTLPNKRFALRSCLHIGIRSILSLEEIHRAGYPLCGIRFREENS
;
A
#
# COMPACT_ATOMS: atom_id res chain seq x y z
N MET A 1 15.70 2.11 5.25
CA MET A 1 14.43 2.33 4.53
C MET A 1 14.77 2.86 3.15
N LEU A 2 14.14 2.34 2.09
CA LEU A 2 14.52 2.69 0.72
C LEU A 2 14.09 4.15 0.42
N PRO A 3 14.98 5.00 -0.13
CA PRO A 3 14.63 6.38 -0.52
C PRO A 3 13.40 6.45 -1.42
N LEU A 4 13.18 5.40 -2.23
CA LEU A 4 12.04 5.25 -3.11
C LEU A 4 10.71 5.22 -2.34
N GLU A 5 10.62 4.49 -1.22
CA GLU A 5 9.40 4.40 -0.43
C GLU A 5 9.00 5.78 0.11
N VAL A 6 9.93 6.51 0.73
CA VAL A 6 9.66 7.87 1.24
C VAL A 6 9.22 8.81 0.12
N THR A 7 9.83 8.70 -1.05
CA THR A 7 9.50 9.54 -2.20
C THR A 7 8.08 9.25 -2.72
N VAL A 8 7.71 7.97 -2.83
CA VAL A 8 6.35 7.54 -3.19
C VAL A 8 5.33 8.05 -2.18
N LEU A 9 5.60 7.91 -0.88
CA LEU A 9 4.67 8.36 0.17
C LEU A 9 4.43 9.87 0.15
N ARG A 10 5.48 10.66 -0.11
CA ARG A 10 5.35 12.12 -0.27
C ARG A 10 4.56 12.47 -1.53
N ALA A 11 4.79 11.79 -2.65
CA ALA A 11 4.05 12.03 -3.88
C ALA A 11 2.55 11.70 -3.74
N LEU A 12 2.22 10.58 -3.10
CA LEU A 12 0.84 10.19 -2.82
C LEU A 12 0.12 11.21 -1.92
N ARG A 13 0.83 11.79 -0.93
CA ARG A 13 0.30 12.89 -0.12
C ARG A 13 -0.01 14.13 -0.96
N ASN A 14 0.90 14.52 -1.85
CA ASN A 14 0.71 15.70 -2.70
C ASN A 14 -0.49 15.57 -3.64
N ILE A 15 -0.81 14.36 -4.08
CA ILE A 15 -1.97 14.07 -4.96
C ILE A 15 -3.26 13.91 -4.13
N GLY A 16 -3.17 13.78 -2.80
CA GLY A 16 -4.32 13.54 -1.94
C GLY A 16 -4.92 12.14 -2.14
N ALA A 17 -4.07 11.13 -2.35
CA ALA A 17 -4.49 9.75 -2.60
C ALA A 17 -5.46 9.25 -1.51
N LYS A 18 -6.64 8.78 -1.92
CA LYS A 18 -7.75 8.48 -1.00
C LYS A 18 -7.63 7.08 -0.37
N TYR A 19 -6.87 6.19 -1.02
CA TYR A 19 -6.78 4.78 -0.62
C TYR A 19 -5.53 4.44 0.20
N TYR A 20 -4.74 5.45 0.60
CA TYR A 20 -3.52 5.28 1.39
C TYR A 20 -3.69 5.83 2.83
N PRO A 21 -3.15 5.17 3.88
CA PRO A 21 -3.11 5.73 5.23
C PRO A 21 -2.41 7.08 5.24
N GLY A 22 -3.08 8.15 5.66
CA GLY A 22 -2.53 9.51 5.63
C GLY A 22 -1.07 9.55 6.10
N TYR A 23 -0.15 9.90 5.20
CA TYR A 23 1.27 10.02 5.52
C TYR A 23 1.52 11.35 6.23
N GLU A 24 2.06 11.31 7.45
CA GLU A 24 2.24 12.50 8.27
C GLU A 24 3.68 13.02 8.23
N SER A 25 4.67 12.15 8.51
CA SER A 25 6.08 12.53 8.55
C SER A 25 7.03 11.34 8.36
N CYS A 26 8.28 11.60 7.98
CA CYS A 26 9.36 10.61 7.99
C CYS A 26 10.59 11.25 8.66
N GLY A 27 11.38 10.44 9.34
CA GLY A 27 12.64 10.90 9.92
C GLY A 27 13.71 9.82 9.85
N GLN A 28 14.95 10.29 9.92
CA GLN A 28 16.12 9.45 10.02
C GLN A 28 16.86 9.82 11.30
N ASN A 29 17.27 8.81 12.05
CA ASN A 29 18.17 8.94 13.18
C ASN A 29 19.39 8.05 12.92
N ASP A 30 20.51 8.27 13.63
CA ASP A 30 21.77 7.54 13.40
C ASP A 30 21.64 6.01 13.53
N LYS A 31 20.57 5.53 14.19
CA LYS A 31 20.31 4.12 14.45
C LYS A 31 19.18 3.50 13.61
N PHE A 32 18.25 4.29 13.10
CA PHE A 32 17.09 3.78 12.35
C PHE A 32 16.34 4.87 11.59
N ASN A 33 15.60 4.44 10.56
CA ASN A 33 14.67 5.28 9.81
C ASN A 33 13.24 4.98 10.27
N TYR A 34 12.40 6.01 10.37
CA TYR A 34 11.00 5.85 10.78
C TYR A 34 10.04 6.64 9.86
N VAL A 35 8.82 6.11 9.75
CA VAL A 35 7.70 6.74 9.04
C VAL A 35 6.52 6.81 9.99
N VAL A 36 5.92 7.99 10.06
CA VAL A 36 4.67 8.26 10.75
C VAL A 36 3.56 8.30 9.71
N MET A 37 2.62 7.38 9.84
CA MET A 37 1.43 7.25 8.99
C MET A 37 0.22 7.00 9.86
N GLY A 38 -0.96 7.35 9.35
CA GLY A 38 -2.23 7.12 10.03
C GLY A 38 -2.41 5.64 10.38
N LEU A 39 -2.76 5.36 11.64
CA LEU A 39 -3.00 4.00 12.10
C LEU A 39 -4.21 3.41 11.37
N VAL A 40 -3.96 2.40 10.54
CA VAL A 40 -5.00 1.61 9.90
C VAL A 40 -5.38 0.41 10.75
N GLY A 41 -6.57 -0.13 10.49
CA GLY A 41 -7.06 -1.33 11.15
C GLY A 41 -6.18 -2.56 10.92
N LYS A 42 -6.64 -3.70 11.45
CA LYS A 42 -5.96 -4.99 11.32
C LYS A 42 -5.66 -5.30 9.85
N ASN A 43 -4.45 -5.82 9.60
CA ASN A 43 -4.07 -6.26 8.26
C ASN A 43 -5.01 -7.36 7.74
N ILE A 44 -5.05 -7.52 6.41
CA ILE A 44 -5.98 -8.42 5.72
C ILE A 44 -5.82 -9.87 6.22
N ASP A 45 -4.60 -10.33 6.51
CA ASP A 45 -4.35 -11.69 7.01
C ASP A 45 -4.86 -11.90 8.44
N SER A 46 -4.69 -10.90 9.32
CA SER A 46 -5.20 -10.93 10.69
C SER A 46 -6.72 -10.88 10.69
N LEU A 47 -7.32 -10.04 9.83
CA LEU A 47 -8.77 -9.99 9.65
C LEU A 47 -9.31 -11.33 9.13
N ARG A 48 -8.63 -11.95 8.17
CA ARG A 48 -8.97 -13.28 7.67
C ARG A 48 -8.95 -14.33 8.78
N LYS A 49 -7.94 -14.31 9.66
CA LYS A 49 -7.82 -15.23 10.81
C LYS A 49 -8.93 -15.07 11.85
N THR A 50 -9.53 -13.88 11.96
CA THR A 50 -10.69 -13.65 12.85
C THR A 50 -12.00 -14.20 12.32
N LEU A 51 -12.08 -14.60 11.04
CA LEU A 51 -13.30 -15.14 10.45
C LEU A 51 -13.47 -16.64 10.77
N PRO A 52 -14.71 -17.11 11.00
CA PRO A 52 -14.97 -18.49 11.42
C PRO A 52 -14.43 -19.54 10.43
N ASN A 53 -14.48 -19.25 9.12
CA ASN A 53 -13.96 -20.14 8.08
C ASN A 53 -12.60 -19.71 7.51
N LYS A 54 -11.94 -18.71 8.13
CA LYS A 54 -10.68 -18.11 7.64
C LYS A 54 -10.72 -17.66 6.18
N ARG A 55 -11.92 -17.30 5.68
CA ARG A 55 -12.19 -16.89 4.31
C ARG A 55 -13.10 -15.68 4.32
N PHE A 56 -12.76 -14.68 3.50
CA PHE A 56 -13.64 -13.55 3.24
C PHE A 56 -14.87 -13.99 2.43
N ALA A 57 -16.01 -13.36 2.69
CA ALA A 57 -17.14 -13.44 1.77
C ALA A 57 -16.75 -12.82 0.42
N LEU A 58 -17.36 -13.31 -0.67
CA LEU A 58 -17.09 -12.83 -2.02
C LEU A 58 -17.18 -11.30 -2.12
N ARG A 59 -18.19 -10.70 -1.47
CA ARG A 59 -18.38 -9.24 -1.40
C ARG A 59 -17.15 -8.52 -0.82
N SER A 60 -16.64 -8.99 0.32
CA SER A 60 -15.45 -8.40 0.96
C SER A 60 -14.19 -8.58 0.09
N CYS A 61 -14.02 -9.75 -0.53
CA CYS A 61 -12.92 -10.00 -1.47
C CYS A 61 -12.95 -9.05 -2.66
N LEU A 62 -14.12 -8.87 -3.30
CA LEU A 62 -14.28 -7.95 -4.42
C LEU A 62 -13.99 -6.51 -4.03
N HIS A 63 -14.49 -6.05 -2.87
CA HIS A 63 -14.18 -4.71 -2.39
C HIS A 63 -12.69 -4.51 -2.13
N ILE A 64 -12.01 -5.49 -1.51
CA ILE A 64 -10.56 -5.43 -1.29
C ILE A 64 -9.83 -5.38 -2.63
N GLY A 65 -10.17 -6.26 -3.58
CA GLY A 65 -9.54 -6.30 -4.90
C GLY A 65 -9.69 -4.99 -5.68
N ILE A 66 -10.90 -4.42 -5.72
CA ILE A 66 -11.15 -3.12 -6.37
C ILE A 66 -10.31 -2.02 -5.72
N ARG A 67 -10.26 -1.97 -4.38
CA ARG A 67 -9.50 -0.94 -3.66
C ARG A 67 -8.00 -1.08 -3.87
N SER A 68 -7.49 -2.32 -3.94
CA SER A 68 -6.08 -2.58 -4.28
C SER A 68 -5.75 -2.08 -5.69
N ILE A 69 -6.60 -2.35 -6.68
CA ILE A 69 -6.36 -1.89 -8.07
C ILE A 69 -6.42 -0.36 -8.15
N LEU A 70 -7.40 0.28 -7.51
CA LEU A 70 -7.49 1.74 -7.48
C LEU A 70 -6.28 2.38 -6.78
N SER A 71 -5.80 1.79 -5.69
CA SER A 71 -4.59 2.23 -5.01
C SER A 71 -3.35 2.12 -5.91
N LEU A 72 -3.25 1.04 -6.68
CA LEU A 72 -2.17 0.86 -7.66
C LEU A 72 -2.25 1.86 -8.81
N GLU A 73 -3.45 2.18 -9.29
CA GLU A 73 -3.66 3.20 -10.32
C GLU A 73 -3.23 4.59 -9.83
N GLU A 74 -3.58 4.96 -8.59
CA GLU A 74 -3.12 6.22 -7.97
C GLU A 74 -1.59 6.30 -7.87
N ILE A 75 -0.93 5.19 -7.49
CA ILE A 75 0.53 5.09 -7.43
C ILE A 75 1.15 5.23 -8.82
N HIS A 76 0.57 4.57 -9.82
CA HIS A 76 1.03 4.66 -11.20
C HIS A 76 0.88 6.08 -11.76
N ARG A 77 -0.24 6.74 -11.46
CA ARG A 77 -0.49 8.14 -11.82
C ARG A 77 0.45 9.12 -11.11
N ALA A 78 0.95 8.77 -9.93
CA ALA A 78 1.97 9.53 -9.21
C ALA A 78 3.38 9.45 -9.84
N GLY A 79 3.55 8.69 -10.94
CA GLY A 79 4.83 8.56 -11.65
C GLY A 79 5.77 7.51 -11.06
N TYR A 80 5.31 6.68 -10.13
CA TYR A 80 6.09 5.62 -9.53
C TYR A 80 5.55 4.26 -10.00
N PRO A 81 6.18 3.60 -10.99
CA PRO A 81 5.89 2.20 -11.23
C PRO A 81 6.32 1.43 -9.98
N LEU A 82 5.37 0.78 -9.30
CA LEU A 82 5.66 -0.13 -8.20
C LEU A 82 6.56 -1.25 -8.76
N CYS A 83 7.88 -1.16 -8.54
CA CYS A 83 8.88 -2.17 -8.92
C CYS A 83 8.76 -3.41 -8.02
N GLY A 84 7.56 -4.00 -8.01
CA GLY A 84 7.18 -5.19 -7.26
C GLY A 84 6.10 -6.00 -7.99
N ILE A 85 5.43 -5.41 -8.99
CA ILE A 85 4.67 -6.15 -10.00
C ILE A 85 5.50 -6.15 -11.29
N ARG A 86 6.65 -6.82 -11.26
CA ARG A 86 7.19 -7.32 -12.52
C ARG A 86 6.28 -8.45 -12.94
N PHE A 87 5.37 -8.20 -13.88
CA PHE A 87 5.01 -9.27 -14.80
C PHE A 87 6.32 -9.63 -15.48
N ARG A 88 6.90 -10.76 -15.06
CA ARG A 88 7.96 -11.42 -15.81
C ARG A 88 7.28 -11.87 -17.09
N GLU A 89 7.28 -11.01 -18.11
CA GLU A 89 7.18 -11.51 -19.48
C GLU A 89 8.43 -12.36 -19.69
N GLU A 90 8.26 -13.66 -19.57
CA GLU A 90 9.17 -14.63 -20.18
C GLU A 90 9.06 -14.44 -21.70
N ASN A 91 9.91 -13.57 -22.23
CA ASN A 91 10.29 -13.64 -23.63
C ASN A 91 11.52 -14.53 -23.74
N SER A 92 11.30 -15.81 -23.99
CA SER A 92 11.95 -16.65 -25.02
C SER A 92 11.55 -18.10 -24.82
#